data_AF-A0AB35Z649-F1
#
_entry.id   AF-A0AB35Z649-F1
#
_cell.length_a   1.000
_cell.length_b   1.000
_cell.length_c   1.000
_cell.angle_alpha   90.00
_cell.angle_beta   90.00
_cell.angle_gamma   90.00
#
_symmetry.space_group_name_H-M   'P 1'
#
loop_
_entity.id
_entity.type
_entity.pdbx_description
1 polymer ?
#
loop_
_entity_poly.entity_id
_entity_poly.type
_entity_poly.pdbx_seq_one_letter_code
_entity_poly.pdbx_strand_id
1 'polypeptide(L)'
;MNRRFFLKEVSLLALWVSVEARFSLSLAKSLSAENPQLITLESIKKSIMPDKLGSVIARVSASDYSGSSTVRLNRESSEDNKDMAGKGWSDIGIINKKALLFDSEGKAFSLMAKSGFFSIESLGGGIGTDDSALMEIAQHLSTQPVQLVKDKVYYYGNPVSHSGGAGWIGNNATIKCLSTSSDAPRFPFITSPVTADNTPNDTLHSSSGVRGVVFKDLTIDTDYHDTTGKVGFLYAENTLHDWSDCLFDNVSFKNAKFDNLAMQKNCHDIVFKNCSFTNSGQDSVVVRKTCYEIKFIDGCFFSDTAKVQSGGDGVVIKGRGISVIGCRFENIGLGKKGAAIANNAEDADNAQESSDGVFNDNYFLNCYGGLGIGTVKSSLAFSNNWISNVTASGNTFENIKKVAIGARYVRGFISNNNIVKNQSSARDFSIELLHVADADCDFSVSQIEGGAIHLRDCSGKIKLLANNVAISGFNNAVFIEKSHDVVADLTVNNSGRGGGYIDTLSSSSISIKSSMTKGVALQVLNATSSKISAVVRDSLLDGIFLKDFKNITLKADVKNSGKNQKGKYNAVAVFSGNGVKIDLSSDSGNYLYDLFVDKSATQVEVADSLSVLKTNYSDADLRGK
;
A
#
# COMPACT_ATOMS: atom_id res chain seq x y z
N MET A 1 26.97 41.43 -47.93
CA MET A 1 25.81 41.29 -47.02
C MET A 1 25.33 39.85 -47.03
N ASN A 2 25.45 39.18 -45.88
CA ASN A 2 24.55 38.19 -45.29
C ASN A 2 23.86 37.07 -46.12
N ARG A 3 24.15 35.82 -45.67
CA ARG A 3 23.22 34.70 -45.30
C ARG A 3 22.51 33.94 -46.46
N ARG A 4 22.26 32.63 -46.44
CA ARG A 4 22.39 31.52 -45.45
C ARG A 4 22.21 30.17 -46.19
N PHE A 5 22.73 29.12 -45.55
CA PHE A 5 22.64 27.68 -45.79
C PHE A 5 21.29 27.07 -46.21
N PHE A 6 21.35 26.00 -47.00
CA PHE A 6 20.68 24.71 -46.75
C PHE A 6 21.51 23.56 -47.37
N LEU A 7 22.16 22.74 -46.55
CA LEU A 7 22.67 21.43 -46.97
C LEU A 7 21.87 20.37 -46.24
N LYS A 8 20.96 19.75 -47.00
CA LYS A 8 20.23 18.53 -46.65
C LYS A 8 21.18 17.33 -46.79
N GLU A 9 20.90 16.33 -45.97
CA GLU A 9 21.46 14.98 -45.92
C GLU A 9 22.01 14.46 -47.27
N VAL A 10 23.26 13.99 -47.25
CA VAL A 10 23.83 13.18 -48.34
C VAL A 10 24.26 11.84 -47.74
N SER A 11 23.58 10.78 -48.17
CA SER A 11 23.95 9.38 -47.97
C SER A 11 25.37 9.13 -48.47
N LEU A 12 26.22 8.64 -47.57
CA LEU A 12 27.66 8.42 -47.68
C LEU A 12 28.04 7.19 -48.56
N LEU A 13 27.46 7.06 -49.75
CA LEU A 13 27.91 6.06 -50.74
C LEU A 13 28.68 6.65 -51.92
N ALA A 14 28.70 7.97 -52.09
CA ALA A 14 29.20 8.60 -53.32
C ALA A 14 30.54 9.38 -53.19
N LEU A 15 31.23 9.35 -52.06
CA LEU A 15 32.43 10.18 -51.85
C LEU A 15 33.70 9.40 -51.43
N TRP A 16 33.74 8.11 -51.77
CA TRP A 16 34.90 7.24 -51.49
C TRP A 16 35.86 7.05 -52.68
N VAL A 17 35.57 7.61 -53.85
CA VAL A 17 36.35 7.32 -55.08
C VAL A 17 37.45 8.35 -55.39
N SER A 18 37.64 9.41 -54.61
CA SER A 18 38.61 10.48 -54.97
C SER A 18 39.62 10.88 -53.91
N VAL A 19 39.99 9.97 -53.00
CA VAL A 19 41.20 10.14 -52.16
C VAL A 19 42.04 8.85 -52.22
N GLU A 20 42.60 8.60 -53.41
CA GLU A 20 43.78 7.74 -53.64
C GLU A 20 44.97 8.25 -52.78
N ALA A 21 45.92 7.47 -52.27
CA ALA A 21 46.31 6.08 -52.47
C ALA A 21 47.13 5.63 -51.24
N ARG A 22 47.18 4.30 -51.01
CA ARG A 22 48.03 3.56 -50.05
C ARG A 22 47.49 3.29 -48.63
N PHE A 23 46.18 3.28 -48.41
CA PHE A 23 45.64 2.43 -47.33
C PHE A 23 45.34 1.05 -47.91
N SER A 24 45.96 0.05 -47.31
CA SER A 24 46.10 -1.33 -47.78
C SER A 24 44.78 -1.96 -48.23
N LEU A 25 44.89 -2.63 -49.38
CA LEU A 25 43.88 -3.38 -50.13
C LEU A 25 43.09 -4.46 -49.36
N SER A 26 43.28 -4.63 -48.04
CA SER A 26 42.60 -5.67 -47.26
C SER A 26 41.19 -5.28 -46.84
N LEU A 27 40.90 -3.98 -46.61
CA LEU A 27 39.57 -3.53 -46.19
C LEU A 27 38.62 -3.27 -47.38
N ALA A 28 39.14 -2.79 -48.51
CA ALA A 28 38.32 -2.45 -49.67
C ALA A 28 37.82 -3.69 -50.45
N LYS A 29 38.57 -4.80 -50.42
CA LYS A 29 38.13 -6.07 -51.03
C LYS A 29 37.05 -6.80 -50.21
N SER A 30 36.88 -6.46 -48.93
CA SER A 30 35.87 -7.09 -48.09
C SER A 30 34.50 -6.39 -48.19
N LEU A 31 34.46 -5.14 -48.67
CA LEU A 31 33.26 -4.29 -48.69
C LEU A 31 32.48 -4.28 -50.02
N SER A 32 32.94 -4.97 -51.07
CA SER A 32 32.33 -4.88 -52.42
C SER A 32 32.08 -6.22 -53.10
N ALA A 33 31.19 -7.03 -52.53
CA ALA A 33 30.32 -7.98 -53.26
C ALA A 33 29.30 -8.58 -52.29
N GLU A 34 28.00 -8.44 -52.60
CA GLU A 34 26.86 -9.19 -52.05
C GLU A 34 26.53 -9.15 -50.54
N ASN A 35 27.29 -8.45 -49.69
CA ASN A 35 26.86 -8.12 -48.33
C ASN A 35 27.52 -6.80 -47.87
N PRO A 36 26.78 -5.75 -47.47
CA PRO A 36 27.41 -4.59 -46.84
C PRO A 36 28.03 -5.08 -45.52
N GLN A 37 29.35 -5.27 -45.48
CA GLN A 37 30.02 -5.77 -44.28
C GLN A 37 29.77 -4.80 -43.12
N LEU A 38 29.03 -5.30 -42.13
CA LEU A 38 28.75 -4.60 -40.89
C LEU A 38 30.07 -4.25 -40.20
N ILE A 39 30.35 -2.97 -40.00
CA ILE A 39 31.40 -2.52 -39.08
C ILE A 39 30.90 -2.82 -37.66
N THR A 40 31.49 -3.82 -37.02
CA THR A 40 31.26 -4.19 -35.61
C THR A 40 32.23 -3.42 -34.70
N LEU A 41 31.92 -3.32 -33.40
CA LEU A 41 32.83 -2.71 -32.42
C LEU A 41 34.23 -3.36 -32.45
N GLU A 42 34.27 -4.68 -32.55
CA GLU A 42 35.51 -5.46 -32.67
C GLU A 42 36.32 -5.13 -33.94
N SER A 43 35.63 -4.89 -35.05
CA SER A 43 36.32 -4.48 -36.28
C SER A 43 36.99 -3.11 -36.14
N ILE A 44 36.42 -2.21 -35.32
CA ILE A 44 36.99 -0.89 -35.06
C ILE A 44 38.21 -1.00 -34.15
N LYS A 45 38.12 -1.76 -33.05
CA LYS A 45 39.25 -1.99 -32.12
C LYS A 45 40.51 -2.53 -32.82
N LYS A 46 40.31 -3.36 -33.87
CA LYS A 46 41.40 -4.06 -34.59
C LYS A 46 41.92 -3.34 -35.82
N SER A 47 41.31 -2.22 -36.21
CA SER A 47 41.64 -1.52 -37.47
C SER A 47 42.12 -0.10 -37.21
N ILE A 48 42.97 0.43 -38.09
CA ILE A 48 43.36 1.85 -38.06
C ILE A 48 42.29 2.66 -38.81
N MET A 49 41.58 3.52 -38.09
CA MET A 49 40.53 4.36 -38.67
C MET A 49 41.14 5.60 -39.37
N PRO A 50 40.58 6.07 -40.49
CA PRO A 50 41.08 7.27 -41.17
C PRO A 50 41.05 8.53 -40.29
N ASP A 51 42.07 9.38 -40.37
CA ASP A 51 42.19 10.61 -39.54
C ASP A 51 41.02 11.58 -39.70
N LYS A 52 40.44 11.65 -40.91
CA LYS A 52 39.34 12.57 -41.25
C LYS A 52 37.95 11.99 -40.98
N LEU A 53 37.86 10.80 -40.38
CA LEU A 53 36.57 10.17 -40.11
C LEU A 53 35.87 10.90 -38.96
N GLY A 54 34.83 11.69 -39.26
CA GLY A 54 34.09 12.43 -38.24
C GLY A 54 33.15 11.57 -37.39
N SER A 55 32.64 10.47 -37.95
CA SER A 55 31.78 9.54 -37.23
C SER A 55 31.54 8.24 -38.00
N VAL A 56 31.12 7.18 -37.30
CA VAL A 56 30.70 5.89 -37.86
C VAL A 56 29.37 5.47 -37.26
N ILE A 57 28.46 4.96 -38.10
CA ILE A 57 27.28 4.25 -37.60
C ILE A 57 27.72 2.81 -37.36
N ALA A 58 27.75 2.39 -36.10
CA ALA A 58 28.10 1.02 -35.72
C ALA A 58 26.83 0.25 -35.37
N ARG A 59 26.69 -0.96 -35.92
CA ARG A 59 25.67 -1.91 -35.44
C ARG A 59 26.28 -2.68 -34.27
N VAL A 60 25.82 -2.38 -33.07
CA VAL A 60 26.12 -3.20 -31.90
C VAL A 60 25.04 -4.28 -31.85
N SER A 61 25.30 -5.39 -32.55
CA SER A 61 24.55 -6.66 -32.59
C SER A 61 23.01 -6.59 -32.64
N ALA A 62 22.46 -6.85 -33.83
CA ALA A 62 21.04 -7.14 -34.06
C ALA A 62 20.70 -8.63 -33.83
N SER A 63 19.57 -8.94 -33.20
CA SER A 63 18.64 -9.92 -33.81
C SER A 63 17.14 -9.72 -33.51
N ASP A 64 16.72 -9.14 -32.38
CA ASP A 64 15.29 -9.21 -31.99
C ASP A 64 14.57 -7.86 -31.79
N TYR A 65 15.13 -6.75 -32.26
CA TYR A 65 14.58 -5.43 -31.95
C TYR A 65 13.92 -4.73 -33.16
N SER A 66 12.62 -4.44 -33.04
CA SER A 66 11.83 -3.67 -34.02
C SER A 66 11.92 -2.13 -33.83
N GLY A 67 12.75 -1.64 -32.90
CA GLY A 67 12.73 -0.24 -32.44
C GLY A 67 14.07 0.52 -32.43
N SER A 68 15.06 0.15 -33.26
CA SER A 68 16.39 0.79 -33.43
C SER A 68 16.87 1.79 -32.33
N SER A 69 17.51 1.30 -31.26
CA SER A 69 18.49 2.08 -30.49
C SER A 69 19.73 2.29 -31.37
N THR A 70 19.60 3.14 -32.39
CA THR A 70 20.71 3.40 -33.31
C THR A 70 21.77 4.18 -32.55
N VAL A 71 22.95 3.59 -32.42
CA VAL A 71 24.12 4.26 -31.84
C VAL A 71 25.06 4.73 -32.94
N ARG A 72 25.76 5.83 -32.66
CA ARG A 72 26.79 6.41 -33.53
C ARG A 72 28.06 6.57 -32.71
N LEU A 73 29.19 6.29 -33.34
CA LEU A 73 30.50 6.58 -32.82
C LEU A 73 30.98 7.89 -33.43
N ASN A 74 31.12 8.93 -32.63
CA ASN A 74 31.63 10.23 -33.07
C ASN A 74 33.12 10.32 -32.76
N ARG A 75 33.91 10.86 -33.68
CA ARG A 75 35.35 11.01 -33.47
C ARG A 75 35.64 12.08 -32.44
N GLU A 76 36.49 11.75 -31.46
CA GLU A 76 36.88 12.63 -30.35
C GLU A 76 38.40 12.84 -30.34
N SER A 77 38.94 13.66 -31.25
CA SER A 77 40.39 13.84 -31.37
C SER A 77 41.08 14.36 -30.10
N SER A 78 40.34 15.05 -29.23
CA SER A 78 40.85 15.52 -27.94
C SER A 78 41.08 14.40 -26.91
N GLU A 79 40.52 13.21 -27.14
CA GLU A 79 40.61 12.06 -26.25
C GLU A 79 41.58 10.99 -26.77
N ASP A 80 42.27 11.23 -27.90
CA ASP A 80 43.21 10.26 -28.48
C ASP A 80 44.29 9.86 -27.49
N ASN A 81 44.50 8.54 -27.36
CA ASN A 81 45.46 8.00 -26.43
C ASN A 81 45.98 6.64 -26.93
N LYS A 82 47.28 6.60 -27.28
CA LYS A 82 47.96 5.39 -27.74
C LYS A 82 47.95 4.26 -26.71
N ASP A 83 47.97 4.57 -25.41
CA ASP A 83 47.95 3.56 -24.33
C ASP A 83 46.57 2.89 -24.19
N MET A 84 45.55 3.47 -24.83
CA MET A 84 44.20 2.94 -24.89
C MET A 84 43.90 2.21 -26.20
N ALA A 85 44.88 2.07 -27.10
CA ALA A 85 44.69 1.40 -28.39
C ALA A 85 44.02 0.03 -28.26
N GLY A 86 42.97 -0.19 -29.07
CA GLY A 86 42.18 -1.41 -29.09
C GLY A 86 41.24 -1.62 -27.89
N LYS A 87 41.15 -0.67 -26.96
CA LYS A 87 40.24 -0.74 -25.80
C LYS A 87 38.93 0.00 -26.07
N GLY A 88 37.88 -0.34 -25.33
CA GLY A 88 36.62 0.40 -25.33
C GLY A 88 36.01 0.55 -23.95
N TRP A 89 34.82 1.14 -23.87
CA TRP A 89 34.10 1.37 -22.61
C TRP A 89 33.86 0.09 -21.80
N SER A 90 33.76 -1.06 -22.45
CA SER A 90 33.70 -2.38 -21.79
C SER A 90 34.95 -2.70 -20.98
N ASP A 91 36.09 -2.14 -21.38
CA ASP A 91 37.42 -2.46 -20.86
C ASP A 91 37.91 -1.39 -19.88
N ILE A 92 37.46 -0.13 -20.04
CA ILE A 92 37.99 1.05 -19.32
C ILE A 92 36.90 1.91 -18.65
N GLY A 93 35.62 1.60 -18.84
CA GLY A 93 34.50 2.38 -18.32
C GLY A 93 34.28 3.73 -19.01
N ILE A 94 33.75 4.69 -18.25
CA ILE A 94 33.47 6.07 -18.71
C ILE A 94 34.70 6.96 -18.47
N ILE A 95 35.12 7.70 -19.50
CA ILE A 95 36.20 8.70 -19.42
C ILE A 95 35.62 10.06 -19.80
N ASN A 96 35.85 11.09 -18.98
CA ASN A 96 35.37 12.46 -19.24
C ASN A 96 33.86 12.51 -19.58
N LYS A 97 33.04 11.69 -18.90
CA LYS A 97 31.59 11.53 -19.13
C LYS A 97 31.21 10.95 -20.51
N LYS A 98 32.14 10.26 -21.18
CA LYS A 98 31.94 9.61 -22.48
C LYS A 98 32.25 8.11 -22.39
N ALA A 99 31.44 7.28 -23.03
CA ALA A 99 31.84 5.91 -23.36
C ALA A 99 32.69 5.95 -24.62
N LEU A 100 34.00 5.74 -24.47
CA LEU A 100 34.97 5.84 -25.57
C LEU A 100 35.34 4.46 -26.13
N LEU A 101 35.54 4.40 -27.43
CA LEU A 101 36.15 3.29 -28.15
C LEU A 101 37.42 3.78 -28.84
N PHE A 102 38.49 3.01 -28.72
CA PHE A 102 39.78 3.31 -29.31
C PHE A 102 40.09 2.31 -30.42
N ASP A 103 40.50 2.83 -31.57
CA ASP A 103 41.01 2.01 -32.65
C ASP A 103 42.40 1.43 -32.34
N SER A 104 43.01 0.70 -33.26
CA SER A 104 44.30 0.04 -33.01
C SER A 104 45.51 1.00 -32.86
N GLU A 105 45.33 2.31 -33.11
CA GLU A 105 46.36 3.35 -32.93
C GLU A 105 46.01 4.33 -31.80
N GLY A 106 44.91 4.07 -31.07
CA GLY A 106 44.48 4.92 -29.96
C GLY A 106 43.64 6.12 -30.38
N LYS A 107 43.02 6.12 -31.57
CA LYS A 107 42.06 7.17 -31.95
C LYS A 107 40.75 6.95 -31.24
N ALA A 108 40.26 7.97 -30.53
CA ALA A 108 39.08 7.88 -29.71
C ALA A 108 37.78 8.17 -30.45
N PHE A 109 36.73 7.44 -30.11
CA PHE A 109 35.36 7.60 -30.61
C PHE A 109 34.35 7.54 -29.46
N SER A 110 33.53 8.59 -29.27
CA SER A 110 32.44 8.61 -28.29
C SER A 110 31.20 7.92 -28.79
N LEU A 111 30.62 7.07 -27.95
CA LEU A 111 29.33 6.46 -28.19
C LEU A 111 28.20 7.45 -27.93
N MET A 112 27.32 7.63 -28.91
CA MET A 112 26.21 8.56 -28.86
C MET A 112 24.91 7.87 -29.30
N ALA A 113 23.84 8.07 -28.53
CA ALA A 113 22.50 7.63 -28.91
C ALA A 113 21.92 8.59 -29.96
N LYS A 114 21.39 8.06 -31.07
CA LYS A 114 20.71 8.88 -32.08
C LYS A 114 19.42 9.51 -31.56
N SER A 115 18.70 8.77 -30.71
CA SER A 115 17.36 9.15 -30.21
C SER A 115 17.37 9.51 -28.72
N GLY A 116 18.55 9.73 -28.13
CA GLY A 116 18.67 10.14 -26.73
C GLY A 116 18.53 9.04 -25.67
N PHE A 117 18.28 7.79 -26.07
CA PHE A 117 18.26 6.63 -25.16
C PHE A 117 19.25 5.54 -25.59
N PHE A 118 19.73 4.76 -24.63
CA PHE A 118 20.48 3.54 -24.85
C PHE A 118 19.65 2.30 -24.53
N SER A 119 20.11 1.16 -25.05
CA SER A 119 19.71 -0.19 -24.64
C SER A 119 20.94 -0.93 -24.10
N ILE A 120 20.76 -1.94 -23.27
CA ILE A 120 21.88 -2.72 -22.75
C ILE A 120 22.61 -3.46 -23.89
N GLU A 121 21.88 -3.94 -24.89
CA GLU A 121 22.40 -4.57 -26.12
C GLU A 121 23.29 -3.63 -26.91
N SER A 122 22.90 -2.35 -27.00
CA SER A 122 23.70 -1.35 -27.71
C SER A 122 25.06 -1.08 -27.06
N LEU A 123 25.28 -1.58 -25.84
CA LEU A 123 26.55 -1.55 -25.11
C LEU A 123 27.26 -2.91 -25.12
N GLY A 124 26.66 -3.94 -25.72
CA GLY A 124 27.18 -5.31 -25.78
C GLY A 124 26.65 -6.26 -24.69
N GLY A 125 25.64 -5.84 -23.91
CA GLY A 125 25.08 -6.65 -22.82
C GLY A 125 23.81 -7.43 -23.20
N GLY A 126 23.15 -7.97 -22.18
CA GLY A 126 21.94 -8.79 -22.35
C GLY A 126 22.24 -10.17 -22.94
N ILE A 127 23.42 -10.73 -22.67
CA ILE A 127 23.85 -12.04 -23.18
C ILE A 127 23.78 -13.15 -22.13
N GLY A 128 23.08 -12.90 -21.01
CA GLY A 128 22.94 -13.85 -19.90
C GLY A 128 24.05 -13.78 -18.85
N THR A 129 24.83 -12.68 -18.85
CA THR A 129 25.90 -12.40 -17.87
C THR A 129 25.54 -11.17 -17.03
N ASP A 130 26.39 -10.84 -16.06
CA ASP A 130 26.23 -9.61 -15.27
C ASP A 130 26.31 -8.35 -16.15
N ASP A 131 25.21 -7.61 -16.22
CA ASP A 131 25.03 -6.38 -16.97
C ASP A 131 25.14 -5.12 -16.09
N SER A 132 25.44 -5.23 -14.78
CA SER A 132 25.37 -4.10 -13.82
C SER A 132 26.15 -2.86 -14.28
N ALA A 133 27.41 -3.03 -14.72
CA ALA A 133 28.22 -1.92 -15.21
C ALA A 133 27.66 -1.30 -16.50
N LEU A 134 27.08 -2.12 -17.38
CA LEU A 134 26.47 -1.65 -18.63
C LEU A 134 25.15 -0.91 -18.34
N MET A 135 24.40 -1.33 -17.31
CA MET A 135 23.21 -0.64 -16.82
C MET A 135 23.53 0.76 -16.30
N GLU A 136 24.60 0.92 -15.52
CA GLU A 136 25.07 2.23 -15.04
C GLU A 136 25.53 3.12 -16.21
N ILE A 137 26.31 2.57 -17.15
CA ILE A 137 26.72 3.28 -18.37
C ILE A 137 25.50 3.73 -19.19
N ALA A 138 24.51 2.86 -19.38
CA ALA A 138 23.31 3.18 -20.14
C ALA A 138 22.54 4.35 -19.52
N GLN A 139 22.35 4.34 -18.20
CA GLN A 139 21.70 5.45 -17.50
C GLN A 139 22.50 6.75 -17.62
N HIS A 140 23.81 6.70 -17.40
CA HIS A 140 24.66 7.88 -17.44
C HIS A 140 24.64 8.58 -18.79
N LEU A 141 24.63 7.81 -19.89
CA LEU A 141 24.67 8.35 -21.24
C LEU A 141 23.29 8.70 -21.80
N SER A 142 22.21 8.22 -21.18
CA SER A 142 20.86 8.45 -21.69
C SER A 142 20.29 9.78 -21.21
N THR A 143 19.62 10.47 -22.13
CA THR A 143 18.82 11.69 -21.88
C THR A 143 17.32 11.40 -21.84
N GLN A 144 16.94 10.16 -22.14
CA GLN A 144 15.59 9.58 -22.05
C GLN A 144 15.70 8.24 -21.31
N PRO A 145 14.59 7.66 -20.83
CA PRO A 145 14.62 6.34 -20.21
C PRO A 145 15.30 5.26 -21.07
N VAL A 146 16.14 4.44 -20.44
CA VAL A 146 16.82 3.29 -21.05
C VAL A 146 15.76 2.31 -21.55
N GLN A 147 15.90 1.85 -22.79
CA GLN A 147 14.95 0.93 -23.41
C GLN A 147 15.49 -0.49 -23.34
N LEU A 148 14.70 -1.40 -22.77
CA LEU A 148 15.01 -2.83 -22.74
C LEU A 148 14.28 -3.55 -23.88
N VAL A 149 14.87 -4.67 -24.30
CA VAL A 149 14.30 -5.55 -25.32
C VAL A 149 13.15 -6.34 -24.72
N LYS A 150 12.08 -6.44 -25.50
CA LYS A 150 10.83 -7.06 -25.11
C LYS A 150 11.04 -8.49 -24.59
N ASP A 151 10.38 -8.82 -23.49
CA ASP A 151 10.34 -10.16 -22.85
C ASP A 151 11.72 -10.75 -22.49
N LYS A 152 12.78 -9.94 -22.47
CA LYS A 152 14.15 -10.39 -22.20
C LYS A 152 14.49 -10.38 -20.72
N VAL A 153 15.43 -11.23 -20.31
CA VAL A 153 16.00 -11.24 -18.96
C VAL A 153 17.40 -10.64 -18.97
N TYR A 154 17.62 -9.63 -18.14
CA TYR A 154 18.92 -9.01 -17.87
C TYR A 154 19.35 -9.37 -16.46
N TYR A 155 20.64 -9.66 -16.30
CA TYR A 155 21.15 -10.11 -15.01
C TYR A 155 22.02 -9.03 -14.38
N TYR A 156 21.93 -8.85 -13.06
CA TYR A 156 22.81 -7.95 -12.31
C TYR A 156 23.50 -8.68 -11.16
N GLY A 157 24.80 -8.47 -11.01
CA GLY A 157 25.61 -9.01 -9.91
C GLY A 157 25.75 -8.06 -8.73
N ASN A 158 25.47 -6.76 -8.91
CA ASN A 158 25.52 -5.73 -7.86
C ASN A 158 24.37 -4.73 -8.05
N PRO A 159 24.00 -3.96 -6.99
CA PRO A 159 23.06 -2.86 -7.15
C PRO A 159 23.48 -1.87 -8.25
N VAL A 160 22.52 -1.18 -8.85
CA VAL A 160 22.76 -0.24 -9.95
C VAL A 160 22.51 1.19 -9.49
N SER A 161 23.49 2.06 -9.72
CA SER A 161 23.36 3.49 -9.43
C SER A 161 22.40 4.16 -10.43
N HIS A 162 21.49 4.99 -9.92
CA HIS A 162 20.52 5.73 -10.71
C HIS A 162 20.79 7.23 -10.65
N SER A 163 20.72 7.90 -11.81
CA SER A 163 20.83 9.35 -11.92
C SER A 163 19.48 9.95 -12.32
N GLY A 164 19.17 11.17 -11.86
CA GLY A 164 17.93 11.86 -12.23
C GLY A 164 17.78 12.04 -13.76
N GLY A 165 16.54 12.08 -14.24
CA GLY A 165 16.20 12.38 -15.64
C GLY A 165 16.21 11.20 -16.62
N ALA A 166 16.67 10.00 -16.24
CA ALA A 166 16.57 8.79 -17.05
C ALA A 166 16.14 7.60 -16.17
N GLY A 167 15.03 6.96 -16.54
CA GLY A 167 14.56 5.72 -15.91
C GLY A 167 14.66 4.52 -16.86
N TRP A 168 13.69 3.62 -16.82
CA TRP A 168 13.70 2.34 -17.54
C TRP A 168 12.35 2.05 -18.21
N ILE A 169 12.36 1.66 -19.48
CA ILE A 169 11.19 1.14 -20.19
C ILE A 169 11.49 -0.30 -20.59
N GLY A 170 10.83 -1.24 -19.91
CA GLY A 170 11.18 -2.65 -20.01
C GLY A 170 10.59 -3.38 -21.21
N ASN A 171 9.42 -2.97 -21.70
CA ASN A 171 8.65 -3.76 -22.67
C ASN A 171 8.43 -5.22 -22.17
N ASN A 172 8.01 -5.40 -20.92
CA ASN A 172 7.90 -6.68 -20.20
C ASN A 172 9.23 -7.41 -19.93
N ALA A 173 10.38 -6.75 -20.07
CA ALA A 173 11.65 -7.32 -19.66
C ALA A 173 11.72 -7.56 -18.14
N THR A 174 12.60 -8.48 -17.75
CA THR A 174 12.94 -8.77 -16.35
C THR A 174 14.39 -8.39 -16.08
N ILE A 175 14.61 -7.58 -15.05
CA ILE A 175 15.91 -7.34 -14.43
C ILE A 175 16.01 -8.26 -13.22
N LYS A 176 16.97 -9.19 -13.23
CA LYS A 176 17.04 -10.29 -12.27
C LYS A 176 18.41 -10.36 -11.59
N CYS A 177 18.44 -10.59 -10.28
CA CYS A 177 19.69 -10.81 -9.56
C CYS A 177 20.41 -12.06 -10.10
N LEU A 178 21.68 -11.93 -10.44
CA LEU A 178 22.52 -13.04 -10.88
C LEU A 178 22.98 -13.84 -9.68
N SER A 179 22.43 -15.04 -9.53
CA SER A 179 22.89 -16.00 -8.54
C SER A 179 24.05 -16.84 -9.06
N THR A 180 25.15 -16.91 -8.32
CA THR A 180 26.24 -17.87 -8.59
C THR A 180 26.01 -19.23 -7.91
N SER A 181 25.10 -19.31 -6.92
CA SER A 181 24.68 -20.54 -6.23
C SER A 181 23.42 -20.32 -5.37
N SER A 182 22.76 -21.40 -4.92
CA SER A 182 21.61 -21.30 -4.00
C SER A 182 21.90 -20.48 -2.75
N ASP A 183 23.14 -20.56 -2.26
CA ASP A 183 23.57 -19.98 -0.98
C ASP A 183 24.29 -18.63 -1.15
N ALA A 184 24.51 -18.20 -2.39
CA ALA A 184 25.14 -16.92 -2.68
C ALA A 184 24.27 -15.76 -2.18
N PRO A 185 24.87 -14.65 -1.70
CA PRO A 185 24.09 -13.48 -1.33
C PRO A 185 23.28 -12.97 -2.53
N ARG A 186 22.10 -12.43 -2.25
CA ARG A 186 21.29 -11.67 -3.21
C ARG A 186 21.33 -10.21 -2.82
N PHE A 187 21.23 -9.36 -3.81
CA PHE A 187 21.33 -7.92 -3.65
C PHE A 187 20.09 -7.24 -4.25
N PRO A 188 19.65 -6.11 -3.68
CA PRO A 188 18.61 -5.31 -4.30
C PRO A 188 19.11 -4.70 -5.63
N PHE A 189 18.19 -4.37 -6.52
CA PHE A 189 18.53 -3.65 -7.75
C PHE A 189 18.79 -2.16 -7.44
N ILE A 190 17.95 -1.58 -6.58
CA ILE A 190 18.04 -0.18 -6.14
C ILE A 190 18.44 -0.16 -4.66
N THR A 191 19.50 0.57 -4.30
CA THR A 191 19.96 0.67 -2.92
C THR A 191 20.30 2.11 -2.51
N SER A 192 20.47 2.33 -1.20
CA SER A 192 20.74 3.62 -0.58
C SER A 192 22.17 3.71 -0.02
N PRO A 193 22.75 4.92 0.08
CA PRO A 193 24.08 5.11 0.66
C PRO A 193 24.09 4.80 2.16
N VAL A 194 22.98 5.10 2.83
CA VAL A 194 22.78 4.86 4.26
C VAL A 194 21.38 4.31 4.52
N THR A 195 21.24 3.65 5.67
CA THR A 195 19.98 3.16 6.22
C THR A 195 19.11 4.30 6.75
N ALA A 196 17.87 4.00 7.14
CA ALA A 196 16.98 4.94 7.83
C ALA A 196 17.58 5.48 9.15
N ASP A 197 18.42 4.69 9.83
CA ASP A 197 19.14 5.08 11.05
C ASP A 197 20.50 5.75 10.75
N ASN A 198 20.70 6.19 9.50
CA ASN A 198 21.89 6.88 9.02
C ASN A 198 23.20 6.05 9.17
N THR A 199 23.08 4.72 9.17
CA THR A 199 24.22 3.80 9.14
C THR A 199 24.64 3.56 7.68
N PRO A 200 25.94 3.45 7.34
CA PRO A 200 26.36 3.10 5.98
C PRO A 200 25.70 1.81 5.49
N ASN A 201 25.20 1.81 4.24
CA ASN A 201 24.55 0.65 3.62
C ASN A 201 25.31 0.21 2.37
N ASP A 202 25.22 0.95 1.26
CA ASP A 202 26.05 0.74 0.07
C ASP A 202 26.66 2.08 -0.39
N THR A 203 27.92 2.32 -0.07
CA THR A 203 28.59 3.58 -0.41
C THR A 203 29.11 3.65 -1.84
N LEU A 204 29.05 2.55 -2.60
CA LEU A 204 29.68 2.43 -3.92
C LEU A 204 28.66 2.44 -5.06
N HIS A 205 27.54 1.72 -4.90
CA HIS A 205 26.57 1.49 -5.98
C HIS A 205 25.14 1.99 -5.65
N SER A 206 25.04 2.94 -4.73
CA SER A 206 23.75 3.48 -4.29
C SER A 206 23.29 4.72 -5.03
N SER A 207 22.01 5.04 -4.84
CA SER A 207 21.35 6.19 -5.43
C SER A 207 20.80 7.13 -4.34
N SER A 208 21.03 8.44 -4.51
CA SER A 208 20.42 9.49 -3.68
C SER A 208 20.19 10.76 -4.49
N GLY A 209 19.16 11.53 -4.15
CA GLY A 209 18.84 12.79 -4.84
C GLY A 209 18.31 12.57 -6.27
N VAL A 210 17.68 11.43 -6.52
CA VAL A 210 17.17 11.06 -7.84
C VAL A 210 15.83 11.72 -8.09
N ARG A 211 15.66 12.36 -9.25
CA ARG A 211 14.43 13.09 -9.59
C ARG A 211 13.92 12.77 -10.98
N GLY A 212 12.60 12.77 -11.15
CA GLY A 212 11.97 12.74 -12.47
C GLY A 212 12.15 11.42 -13.25
N VAL A 213 12.43 10.31 -12.57
CA VAL A 213 12.67 9.03 -13.24
C VAL A 213 11.37 8.29 -13.50
N VAL A 214 11.33 7.56 -14.63
CA VAL A 214 10.18 6.77 -15.05
C VAL A 214 10.59 5.31 -15.19
N PHE A 215 9.99 4.42 -14.42
CA PHE A 215 10.08 2.98 -14.59
C PHE A 215 8.77 2.49 -15.20
N LYS A 216 8.85 1.74 -16.30
CA LYS A 216 7.65 1.28 -17.00
C LYS A 216 7.78 -0.12 -17.57
N ASP A 217 6.72 -0.90 -17.49
CA ASP A 217 6.56 -2.20 -18.18
C ASP A 217 7.74 -3.15 -17.92
N LEU A 218 8.12 -3.38 -16.66
CA LEU A 218 9.28 -4.21 -16.32
C LEU A 218 9.13 -4.95 -14.99
N THR A 219 9.86 -6.06 -14.85
CA THR A 219 9.99 -6.79 -13.58
C THR A 219 11.38 -6.57 -12.97
N ILE A 220 11.44 -6.27 -11.67
CA ILE A 220 12.63 -6.27 -10.82
C ILE A 220 12.52 -7.49 -9.90
N ASP A 221 13.35 -8.49 -10.13
CA ASP A 221 13.37 -9.76 -9.40
C ASP A 221 14.68 -9.91 -8.62
N THR A 222 14.62 -9.82 -7.30
CA THR A 222 15.80 -10.02 -6.44
C THR A 222 16.16 -11.49 -6.26
N ASP A 223 15.35 -12.41 -6.81
CA ASP A 223 15.58 -13.87 -6.86
C ASP A 223 15.85 -14.49 -5.47
N TYR A 224 15.20 -13.97 -4.43
CA TYR A 224 15.33 -14.50 -3.08
C TYR A 224 14.31 -15.63 -2.85
N HIS A 225 14.82 -16.86 -2.75
CA HIS A 225 14.02 -18.08 -2.58
C HIS A 225 14.24 -18.80 -1.25
N ASP A 226 15.23 -18.39 -0.47
CA ASP A 226 15.80 -19.16 0.64
C ASP A 226 15.18 -18.85 2.01
N THR A 227 15.04 -19.88 2.85
CA THR A 227 14.66 -19.82 4.27
C THR A 227 15.88 -19.80 5.22
N THR A 228 17.11 -19.89 4.70
CA THR A 228 18.35 -20.04 5.48
C THR A 228 19.44 -18.98 5.20
N GLY A 229 19.27 -18.14 4.18
CA GLY A 229 20.40 -17.49 3.49
C GLY A 229 20.91 -16.19 4.13
N LYS A 230 22.23 -16.08 4.26
CA LYS A 230 22.99 -14.89 4.69
C LYS A 230 22.59 -13.65 3.87
N VAL A 231 22.55 -12.48 4.52
CA VAL A 231 22.36 -11.19 3.84
C VAL A 231 23.74 -10.61 3.50
N GLY A 232 23.93 -10.07 2.30
CA GLY A 232 25.13 -9.29 1.96
C GLY A 232 25.09 -7.84 2.47
N PHE A 233 23.93 -7.38 2.95
CA PHE A 233 23.67 -6.01 3.41
C PHE A 233 22.79 -6.00 4.67
N LEU A 234 22.80 -4.88 5.41
CA LEU A 234 21.86 -4.68 6.53
C LEU A 234 20.40 -4.67 6.05
N TYR A 235 20.14 -4.15 4.85
CA TYR A 235 18.85 -4.21 4.15
C TYR A 235 19.02 -4.86 2.77
N ALA A 236 18.29 -5.95 2.53
CA ALA A 236 18.22 -6.63 1.22
C ALA A 236 16.86 -6.39 0.54
N GLU A 237 16.38 -5.16 0.64
CA GLU A 237 15.17 -4.62 0.02
C GLU A 237 15.55 -3.53 -1.00
N ASN A 238 14.76 -3.35 -2.06
CA ASN A 238 14.98 -2.18 -2.91
C ASN A 238 14.71 -0.92 -2.11
N THR A 239 15.60 0.05 -2.15
CA THR A 239 15.54 1.21 -1.27
C THR A 239 15.61 2.51 -2.04
N LEU A 240 14.59 3.36 -1.88
CA LEU A 240 14.59 4.75 -2.36
C LEU A 240 15.02 5.68 -1.22
N HIS A 241 15.97 6.57 -1.53
CA HIS A 241 16.57 7.52 -0.59
C HIS A 241 16.69 8.89 -1.23
N ASP A 242 15.91 9.87 -0.78
CA ASP A 242 15.84 11.23 -1.34
C ASP A 242 15.44 11.23 -2.82
N TRP A 243 14.34 10.53 -3.14
CA TRP A 243 13.79 10.45 -4.51
C TRP A 243 12.56 11.35 -4.65
N SER A 244 12.44 12.10 -5.74
CA SER A 244 11.26 12.94 -5.98
C SER A 244 10.72 12.89 -7.41
N ASP A 245 9.44 13.21 -7.57
CA ASP A 245 8.78 13.37 -8.88
C ASP A 245 8.91 12.13 -9.78
N CYS A 246 8.78 10.94 -9.20
CA CYS A 246 9.02 9.68 -9.91
C CYS A 246 7.72 8.98 -10.30
N LEU A 247 7.74 8.25 -11.42
CA LEU A 247 6.63 7.41 -11.88
C LEU A 247 7.08 5.96 -12.07
N PHE A 248 6.34 5.05 -11.45
CA PHE A 248 6.42 3.62 -11.69
C PHE A 248 5.07 3.18 -12.30
N ASP A 249 5.08 2.72 -13.54
CA ASP A 249 3.86 2.34 -14.28
C ASP A 249 3.99 0.91 -14.79
N ASN A 250 3.15 -0.01 -14.32
CA ASN A 250 3.22 -1.43 -14.68
C ASN A 250 4.59 -2.06 -14.36
N VAL A 251 5.08 -1.83 -13.13
CA VAL A 251 6.35 -2.37 -12.62
C VAL A 251 6.08 -3.46 -11.57
N SER A 252 6.75 -4.59 -11.70
CA SER A 252 6.67 -5.70 -10.75
C SER A 252 7.92 -5.83 -9.89
N PHE A 253 7.79 -5.75 -8.57
CA PHE A 253 8.86 -6.08 -7.62
C PHE A 253 8.62 -7.47 -7.02
N LYS A 254 9.61 -8.36 -7.09
CA LYS A 254 9.44 -9.78 -6.71
C LYS A 254 10.56 -10.33 -5.85
N ASN A 255 10.20 -11.30 -5.02
CA ASN A 255 11.12 -12.23 -4.35
C ASN A 255 12.19 -11.52 -3.51
N ALA A 256 11.78 -10.59 -2.64
CA ALA A 256 12.69 -9.86 -1.76
C ALA A 256 12.84 -10.56 -0.40
N LYS A 257 14.01 -10.38 0.24
CA LYS A 257 14.28 -11.00 1.55
C LYS A 257 13.50 -10.38 2.70
N PHE A 258 13.42 -9.06 2.71
CA PHE A 258 12.61 -8.30 3.66
C PHE A 258 11.48 -7.67 2.86
N ASP A 259 11.59 -6.38 2.58
CA ASP A 259 10.56 -5.64 1.87
C ASP A 259 10.82 -5.69 0.36
N ASN A 260 9.77 -5.68 -0.47
CA ASN A 260 10.01 -5.52 -1.92
C ASN A 260 10.56 -4.12 -2.22
N LEU A 261 10.07 -3.11 -1.49
CA LEU A 261 10.45 -1.70 -1.64
C LEU A 261 10.37 -0.94 -0.31
N ALA A 262 11.39 -0.18 0.03
CA ALA A 262 11.40 0.75 1.15
C ALA A 262 11.73 2.17 0.69
N MET A 263 10.90 3.14 1.09
CA MET A 263 11.17 4.58 0.94
C MET A 263 11.62 5.12 2.27
N GLN A 264 12.90 5.49 2.40
CA GLN A 264 13.51 5.67 3.72
C GLN A 264 13.68 7.13 4.18
N LYS A 265 14.00 8.05 3.27
CA LYS A 265 14.30 9.45 3.64
C LYS A 265 13.88 10.41 2.53
N ASN A 266 13.16 11.48 2.88
CA ASN A 266 12.79 12.59 2.01
C ASN A 266 12.30 12.15 0.60
N CYS A 267 11.56 11.05 0.51
CA CYS A 267 10.97 10.63 -0.75
C CYS A 267 9.61 11.31 -0.90
N HIS A 268 9.35 11.96 -2.03
CA HIS A 268 8.08 12.66 -2.21
C HIS A 268 7.60 12.75 -3.66
N ASP A 269 6.30 12.94 -3.85
CA ASP A 269 5.69 13.07 -5.18
C ASP A 269 5.98 11.85 -6.08
N ILE A 270 5.86 10.64 -5.52
CA ILE A 270 6.09 9.38 -6.24
C ILE A 270 4.76 8.67 -6.50
N VAL A 271 4.54 8.27 -7.75
CA VAL A 271 3.33 7.57 -8.17
C VAL A 271 3.67 6.16 -8.63
N PHE A 272 2.97 5.17 -8.06
CA PHE A 272 2.93 3.78 -8.49
C PHE A 272 1.57 3.50 -9.11
N LYS A 273 1.55 3.14 -10.39
CA LYS A 273 0.35 2.88 -11.19
C LYS A 273 0.41 1.44 -11.69
N ASN A 274 -0.63 0.64 -11.41
CA ASN A 274 -0.71 -0.75 -11.88
C ASN A 274 0.55 -1.59 -11.54
N CYS A 275 1.22 -1.29 -10.41
CA CYS A 275 2.43 -1.98 -9.98
C CYS A 275 2.08 -3.24 -9.18
N SER A 276 2.97 -4.24 -9.18
CA SER A 276 2.79 -5.43 -8.35
C SER A 276 3.95 -5.65 -7.39
N PHE A 277 3.66 -6.01 -6.14
CA PHE A 277 4.65 -6.35 -5.12
C PHE A 277 4.30 -7.73 -4.58
N THR A 278 5.12 -8.72 -4.93
CA THR A 278 4.77 -10.13 -4.70
C THR A 278 5.90 -10.89 -4.05
N ASN A 279 5.55 -11.80 -3.13
CA ASN A 279 6.48 -12.73 -2.48
C ASN A 279 7.60 -11.98 -1.73
N SER A 280 7.21 -11.17 -0.75
CA SER A 280 8.15 -10.53 0.17
C SER A 280 8.43 -11.41 1.39
N GLY A 281 9.64 -11.32 1.92
CA GLY A 281 10.00 -12.05 3.13
C GLY A 281 9.43 -11.43 4.41
N GLN A 282 9.19 -10.12 4.41
CA GLN A 282 8.50 -9.37 5.47
C GLN A 282 7.34 -8.56 4.90
N ASP A 283 7.50 -7.26 4.63
CA ASP A 283 6.43 -6.38 4.17
C ASP A 283 6.47 -6.24 2.64
N SER A 284 5.40 -5.88 1.93
CA SER A 284 5.58 -5.58 0.49
C SER A 284 6.27 -4.23 0.33
N VAL A 285 5.72 -3.19 0.97
CA VAL A 285 6.24 -1.82 0.87
C VAL A 285 6.28 -1.14 2.23
N VAL A 286 7.34 -0.38 2.50
CA VAL A 286 7.43 0.49 3.67
C VAL A 286 7.69 1.93 3.25
N VAL A 287 6.80 2.84 3.64
CA VAL A 287 6.96 4.30 3.52
C VAL A 287 7.37 4.84 4.89
N ARG A 288 8.62 5.25 5.05
CA ARG A 288 9.14 5.75 6.34
C ARG A 288 8.82 7.25 6.54
N LYS A 289 9.06 7.72 7.77
CA LYS A 289 8.91 9.13 8.17
C LYS A 289 9.71 10.06 7.26
N THR A 290 9.33 11.34 7.19
CA THR A 290 9.87 12.35 6.25
C THR A 290 9.55 12.12 4.77
N CYS A 291 8.97 10.98 4.40
CA CYS A 291 8.43 10.76 3.06
C CYS A 291 6.97 11.22 3.02
N TYR A 292 6.55 11.82 1.91
CA TYR A 292 5.20 12.39 1.80
C TYR A 292 4.65 12.35 0.37
N GLU A 293 3.34 12.44 0.21
CA GLU A 293 2.68 12.51 -1.12
C GLU A 293 3.03 11.33 -2.04
N ILE A 294 3.06 10.11 -1.49
CA ILE A 294 3.26 8.87 -2.25
C ILE A 294 1.90 8.25 -2.59
N LYS A 295 1.74 7.79 -3.83
CA LYS A 295 0.45 7.29 -4.33
C LYS A 295 0.60 5.90 -4.93
N PHE A 296 -0.22 4.96 -4.48
CA PHE A 296 -0.45 3.66 -5.10
C PHE A 296 -1.86 3.67 -5.68
N ILE A 297 -1.97 3.64 -7.01
CA ILE A 297 -3.23 3.87 -7.71
C ILE A 297 -3.41 2.94 -8.91
N ASP A 298 -4.61 2.95 -9.46
CA ASP A 298 -4.96 2.30 -10.73
C ASP A 298 -4.60 0.80 -10.75
N GLY A 299 -4.98 0.06 -9.71
CA GLY A 299 -4.89 -1.40 -9.71
C GLY A 299 -3.57 -1.98 -9.22
N CYS A 300 -2.82 -1.28 -8.37
CA CYS A 300 -1.65 -1.91 -7.74
C CYS A 300 -2.03 -3.18 -6.96
N PHE A 301 -1.19 -4.19 -7.04
CA PHE A 301 -1.42 -5.53 -6.47
C PHE A 301 -0.33 -5.90 -5.46
N PHE A 302 -0.73 -6.28 -4.26
CA PHE A 302 0.15 -6.71 -3.18
C PHE A 302 -0.20 -8.14 -2.81
N SER A 303 0.77 -9.06 -2.86
CA SER A 303 0.51 -10.46 -2.53
C SER A 303 1.63 -11.20 -1.82
N ASP A 304 1.23 -12.18 -1.01
CA ASP A 304 2.09 -13.22 -0.45
C ASP A 304 3.26 -12.64 0.38
N THR A 305 2.93 -11.99 1.48
CA THR A 305 3.91 -11.38 2.40
C THR A 305 4.34 -12.35 3.50
N ALA A 306 5.29 -11.94 4.34
CA ALA A 306 5.71 -12.65 5.54
C ALA A 306 6.28 -14.05 5.26
N LYS A 307 6.93 -14.31 4.11
CA LYS A 307 7.44 -15.67 3.81
C LYS A 307 8.56 -16.11 4.76
N VAL A 308 9.46 -15.19 5.12
CA VAL A 308 10.65 -15.47 5.92
C VAL A 308 10.45 -15.07 7.39
N GLN A 309 9.91 -13.88 7.63
CA GLN A 309 9.77 -13.32 8.99
C GLN A 309 8.53 -13.82 9.72
N SER A 310 8.43 -13.53 11.03
CA SER A 310 7.30 -13.94 11.89
C SER A 310 5.99 -13.17 11.66
N GLY A 311 5.99 -12.20 10.73
CA GLY A 311 4.87 -11.40 10.29
C GLY A 311 5.26 -10.54 9.09
N GLY A 312 4.27 -9.89 8.46
CA GLY A 312 4.49 -9.07 7.29
C GLY A 312 3.21 -8.43 6.76
N ASP A 313 3.28 -7.13 6.53
CA ASP A 313 2.21 -6.27 6.08
C ASP A 313 2.25 -6.08 4.55
N GLY A 314 1.13 -5.66 3.95
CA GLY A 314 1.14 -5.25 2.54
C GLY A 314 1.88 -3.92 2.40
N VAL A 315 1.30 -2.84 2.92
CA VAL A 315 1.95 -1.52 2.96
C VAL A 315 2.03 -1.02 4.40
N VAL A 316 3.24 -0.71 4.86
CA VAL A 316 3.50 -0.01 6.12
C VAL A 316 3.71 1.47 5.83
N ILE A 317 2.92 2.32 6.48
CA ILE A 317 2.91 3.76 6.27
C ILE A 317 3.30 4.46 7.56
N LYS A 318 4.36 5.24 7.49
CA LYS A 318 4.85 6.13 8.55
C LYS A 318 5.09 7.55 8.02
N GLY A 319 4.80 7.78 6.74
CA GLY A 319 4.89 9.06 6.04
C GLY A 319 3.52 9.72 5.85
N ARG A 320 3.52 11.00 5.45
CA ARG A 320 2.32 11.87 5.43
C ARG A 320 1.69 11.93 4.04
N GLY A 321 0.37 12.05 3.94
CA GLY A 321 -0.28 12.26 2.64
C GLY A 321 -0.19 11.05 1.71
N ILE A 322 -0.18 9.84 2.28
CA ILE A 322 -0.02 8.60 1.51
C ILE A 322 -1.38 8.12 1.02
N SER A 323 -1.48 7.84 -0.28
CA SER A 323 -2.71 7.37 -0.92
C SER A 323 -2.57 5.94 -1.41
N VAL A 324 -3.55 5.09 -1.10
CA VAL A 324 -3.71 3.74 -1.64
C VAL A 324 -5.15 3.63 -2.16
N ILE A 325 -5.32 3.67 -3.48
CA ILE A 325 -6.63 3.81 -4.11
C ILE A 325 -6.81 2.77 -5.20
N GLY A 326 -7.93 2.03 -5.17
CA GLY A 326 -8.26 1.05 -6.21
C GLY A 326 -7.26 -0.12 -6.28
N CYS A 327 -6.60 -0.46 -5.15
CA CYS A 327 -5.59 -1.49 -5.08
C CYS A 327 -6.16 -2.83 -4.59
N ARG A 328 -5.45 -3.92 -4.84
CA ARG A 328 -5.80 -5.27 -4.38
C ARG A 328 -4.73 -5.85 -3.48
N PHE A 329 -5.16 -6.40 -2.34
CA PHE A 329 -4.33 -7.07 -1.35
C PHE A 329 -4.78 -8.51 -1.22
N GLU A 330 -3.87 -9.46 -1.40
CA GLU A 330 -4.19 -10.89 -1.39
C GLU A 330 -3.17 -11.69 -0.58
N ASN A 331 -3.65 -12.58 0.30
CA ASN A 331 -2.80 -13.48 1.09
C ASN A 331 -1.78 -12.77 1.99
N ILE A 332 -2.14 -11.61 2.56
CA ILE A 332 -1.24 -10.83 3.41
C ILE A 332 -1.18 -11.41 4.83
N GLY A 333 0.03 -11.69 5.31
CA GLY A 333 0.30 -12.13 6.68
C GLY A 333 -0.34 -13.47 7.07
N LEU A 334 -0.79 -14.27 6.10
CA LEU A 334 -1.48 -15.55 6.34
C LEU A 334 -0.58 -16.53 7.12
N GLY A 335 -1.16 -17.22 8.09
CA GLY A 335 -0.45 -18.17 8.97
C GLY A 335 0.46 -17.53 10.02
N LYS A 336 0.73 -16.23 9.92
CA LYS A 336 1.61 -15.48 10.82
C LYS A 336 0.84 -14.30 11.45
N LYS A 337 1.24 -13.06 11.18
CA LYS A 337 0.58 -11.81 11.57
C LYS A 337 0.86 -10.75 10.50
N GLY A 338 -0.04 -9.77 10.39
CA GLY A 338 0.14 -8.59 9.54
C GLY A 338 -1.20 -7.95 9.18
N ALA A 339 -1.17 -6.71 8.73
CA ALA A 339 -2.27 -5.99 8.12
C ALA A 339 -1.99 -5.79 6.64
N ALA A 340 -3.02 -5.76 5.81
CA ALA A 340 -2.88 -5.37 4.42
C ALA A 340 -2.34 -3.94 4.29
N ILE A 341 -2.85 -3.02 5.12
CA ILE A 341 -2.31 -1.67 5.27
C ILE A 341 -2.14 -1.38 6.76
N ALA A 342 -0.94 -0.98 7.16
CA ALA A 342 -0.62 -0.54 8.51
C ALA A 342 -0.16 0.93 8.46
N ASN A 343 -1.05 1.87 8.81
CA ASN A 343 -0.71 3.29 8.94
C ASN A 343 -0.39 3.61 10.40
N ASN A 344 0.90 3.64 10.71
CA ASN A 344 1.41 3.65 12.08
C ASN A 344 2.21 4.92 12.39
N ALA A 345 1.80 5.60 13.46
CA ALA A 345 2.66 6.55 14.15
C ALA A 345 3.52 5.80 15.19
N GLU A 346 4.75 5.43 14.82
CA GLU A 346 5.63 4.57 15.64
C GLU A 346 6.70 5.28 16.47
N ASP A 347 7.03 6.52 16.11
CA ASP A 347 8.07 7.28 16.79
C ASP A 347 7.48 8.36 17.69
N ALA A 348 8.19 8.72 18.77
CA ALA A 348 7.75 9.74 19.73
C ALA A 348 7.79 11.17 19.14
N ASP A 349 8.04 11.28 17.83
CA ASP A 349 8.39 12.51 17.15
C ASP A 349 7.13 13.35 16.88
N ASN A 350 6.13 12.81 16.16
CA ASN A 350 4.86 13.49 15.86
C ASN A 350 3.84 12.55 15.15
N ALA A 351 2.56 12.53 15.54
CA ALA A 351 1.52 11.76 14.82
C ALA A 351 1.11 12.39 13.48
N GLN A 352 1.46 13.66 13.25
CA GLN A 352 1.24 14.35 11.97
C GLN A 352 1.97 13.69 10.79
N GLU A 353 3.10 13.02 11.06
CA GLU A 353 3.86 12.30 10.03
C GLU A 353 3.09 11.11 9.43
N SER A 354 1.98 10.67 10.03
CA SER A 354 1.15 9.56 9.53
C SER A 354 -0.30 10.00 9.20
N SER A 355 -0.50 11.32 9.10
CA SER A 355 -1.79 11.96 8.83
C SER A 355 -2.05 12.15 7.33
N ASP A 356 -3.28 12.58 7.02
CA ASP A 356 -3.73 12.92 5.67
C ASP A 356 -3.73 11.72 4.69
N GLY A 357 -3.90 10.50 5.23
CA GLY A 357 -3.94 9.27 4.46
C GLY A 357 -5.27 9.05 3.73
N VAL A 358 -5.22 8.50 2.51
CA VAL A 358 -6.41 8.19 1.69
C VAL A 358 -6.37 6.73 1.25
N PHE A 359 -7.32 5.92 1.73
CA PHE A 359 -7.38 4.47 1.54
C PHE A 359 -8.72 4.07 0.93
N ASN A 360 -8.92 4.32 -0.36
CA ASN A 360 -10.25 4.20 -0.98
C ASN A 360 -10.34 3.08 -2.03
N ASP A 361 -11.53 2.50 -2.15
CA ASP A 361 -11.89 1.56 -3.23
C ASP A 361 -10.95 0.35 -3.34
N ASN A 362 -10.33 -0.07 -2.23
CA ASN A 362 -9.41 -1.21 -2.21
C ASN A 362 -10.15 -2.53 -1.95
N TYR A 363 -9.58 -3.61 -2.45
CA TYR A 363 -10.07 -4.97 -2.25
C TYR A 363 -9.08 -5.81 -1.45
N PHE A 364 -9.52 -6.35 -0.31
CA PHE A 364 -8.72 -7.15 0.61
C PHE A 364 -9.25 -8.58 0.65
N LEU A 365 -8.42 -9.55 0.29
CA LEU A 365 -8.81 -10.96 0.24
C LEU A 365 -7.82 -11.85 0.99
N ASN A 366 -8.35 -12.67 1.89
CA ASN A 366 -7.55 -13.64 2.66
C ASN A 366 -6.39 -12.95 3.40
N CYS A 367 -6.66 -11.89 4.15
CA CYS A 367 -5.63 -11.18 4.93
C CYS A 367 -5.73 -11.54 6.42
N TYR A 368 -4.60 -11.49 7.14
CA TYR A 368 -4.62 -11.63 8.59
C TYR A 368 -5.39 -10.47 9.25
N GLY A 369 -5.02 -9.23 8.96
CA GLY A 369 -5.79 -8.02 9.25
C GLY A 369 -6.01 -7.19 7.96
N GLY A 370 -7.03 -6.34 7.96
CA GLY A 370 -7.31 -5.45 6.83
C GLY A 370 -6.52 -4.14 6.92
N LEU A 371 -7.21 -3.06 7.27
CA LEU A 371 -6.65 -1.71 7.47
C LEU A 371 -6.47 -1.42 8.96
N GLY A 372 -5.23 -1.18 9.38
CA GLY A 372 -4.88 -0.68 10.71
C GLY A 372 -4.38 0.76 10.65
N ILE A 373 -4.93 1.64 11.50
CA ILE A 373 -4.48 3.01 11.69
C ILE A 373 -4.27 3.24 13.17
N GLY A 374 -3.11 3.73 13.57
CA GLY A 374 -2.96 4.28 14.91
C GLY A 374 -1.55 4.51 15.41
N THR A 375 -1.46 4.90 16.67
CA THR A 375 -0.19 5.10 17.38
C THR A 375 0.21 3.83 18.11
N VAL A 376 1.45 3.37 17.96
CA VAL A 376 1.96 2.18 18.70
C VAL A 376 2.67 2.54 20.00
N LYS A 377 3.00 3.82 20.24
CA LYS A 377 3.62 4.30 21.49
C LYS A 377 2.60 4.90 22.46
N SER A 378 2.65 4.45 23.70
CA SER A 378 1.79 4.95 24.79
C SER A 378 1.93 6.46 25.01
N SER A 379 3.12 7.03 24.86
CA SER A 379 3.35 8.47 25.02
C SER A 379 2.55 9.32 24.04
N LEU A 380 2.36 8.85 22.81
CA LEU A 380 1.52 9.53 21.81
C LEU A 380 0.04 9.29 22.07
N ALA A 381 -0.33 8.06 22.42
CA ALA A 381 -1.69 7.68 22.78
C ALA A 381 -2.29 8.55 23.90
N PHE A 382 -1.48 8.98 24.86
CA PHE A 382 -1.89 9.87 25.96
C PHE A 382 -1.59 11.35 25.72
N SER A 383 -1.02 11.70 24.57
CA SER A 383 -0.88 13.09 24.11
C SER A 383 -2.12 13.47 23.29
N ASN A 384 -2.40 14.77 23.13
CA ASN A 384 -3.40 15.23 22.17
C ASN A 384 -2.87 15.25 20.72
N ASN A 385 -1.72 14.61 20.46
CA ASN A 385 -1.10 14.52 19.15
C ASN A 385 -1.47 13.18 18.49
N TRP A 386 -2.63 13.17 17.84
CA TRP A 386 -3.23 12.00 17.20
C TRP A 386 -3.09 12.06 15.68
N ILE A 387 -3.19 10.91 15.02
CA ILE A 387 -3.28 10.85 13.55
C ILE A 387 -4.55 11.60 13.13
N SER A 388 -4.49 12.38 12.06
CA SER A 388 -5.60 13.24 11.63
C SER A 388 -5.94 13.10 10.15
N ASN A 389 -7.19 13.42 9.81
CA ASN A 389 -7.69 13.55 8.44
C ASN A 389 -7.50 12.30 7.57
N VAL A 390 -7.78 11.13 8.12
CA VAL A 390 -7.68 9.87 7.37
C VAL A 390 -9.03 9.53 6.75
N THR A 391 -9.03 9.24 5.45
CA THR A 391 -10.21 8.73 4.73
C THR A 391 -9.99 7.28 4.34
N ALA A 392 -10.96 6.42 4.61
CA ALA A 392 -10.96 5.02 4.18
C ALA A 392 -12.36 4.59 3.73
N SER A 393 -12.69 4.77 2.45
CA SER A 393 -14.06 4.60 1.93
C SER A 393 -14.15 3.66 0.72
N GLY A 394 -15.30 3.00 0.54
CA GLY A 394 -15.55 2.13 -0.62
C GLY A 394 -14.77 0.82 -0.63
N ASN A 395 -14.09 0.46 0.48
CA ASN A 395 -13.27 -0.74 0.52
C ASN A 395 -14.10 -2.00 0.78
N THR A 396 -13.62 -3.13 0.24
CA THR A 396 -14.22 -4.45 0.49
C THR A 396 -13.20 -5.38 1.14
N PHE A 397 -13.57 -5.95 2.28
CA PHE A 397 -12.78 -6.88 3.07
C PHE A 397 -13.45 -8.25 3.08
N GLU A 398 -12.77 -9.27 2.54
CA GLU A 398 -13.28 -10.63 2.45
C GLU A 398 -12.29 -11.64 3.04
N ASN A 399 -12.81 -12.55 3.86
CA ASN A 399 -12.05 -13.63 4.51
C ASN A 399 -10.91 -13.09 5.39
N ILE A 400 -11.20 -12.08 6.21
CA ILE A 400 -10.22 -11.50 7.13
C ILE A 400 -10.11 -12.37 8.39
N LYS A 401 -8.89 -12.66 8.84
CA LYS A 401 -8.71 -13.48 10.04
C LYS A 401 -9.04 -12.73 11.33
N LYS A 402 -8.62 -11.47 11.45
CA LYS A 402 -8.69 -10.63 12.66
C LYS A 402 -9.60 -9.43 12.45
N VAL A 403 -9.12 -8.22 12.71
CA VAL A 403 -9.85 -6.97 12.55
C VAL A 403 -9.73 -6.54 11.08
N ALA A 404 -10.85 -6.20 10.45
CA ALA A 404 -10.88 -5.71 9.08
C ALA A 404 -10.55 -4.21 9.02
N ILE A 405 -11.10 -3.41 9.93
CA ILE A 405 -10.79 -1.99 10.06
C ILE A 405 -10.53 -1.66 11.53
N GLY A 406 -9.31 -1.27 11.87
CA GLY A 406 -8.94 -0.82 13.20
C GLY A 406 -8.40 0.60 13.16
N ALA A 407 -9.08 1.54 13.80
CA ALA A 407 -8.62 2.93 13.95
C ALA A 407 -8.43 3.25 15.44
N ARG A 408 -7.23 3.72 15.80
CA ARG A 408 -6.83 3.97 17.19
C ARG A 408 -6.12 5.30 17.35
N TYR A 409 -6.61 6.18 18.22
CA TYR A 409 -6.04 7.53 18.45
C TYR A 409 -6.04 8.37 17.17
N VAL A 410 -7.24 8.62 16.64
CA VAL A 410 -7.44 9.32 15.36
C VAL A 410 -8.44 10.46 15.53
N ARG A 411 -8.22 11.58 14.85
CA ARG A 411 -9.18 12.69 14.73
C ARG A 411 -9.64 12.88 13.29
N GLY A 412 -10.95 13.06 13.08
CA GLY A 412 -11.51 13.29 11.75
C GLY A 412 -11.37 12.06 10.84
N PHE A 413 -11.72 10.88 11.35
CA PHE A 413 -11.70 9.65 10.57
C PHE A 413 -12.99 9.53 9.75
N ILE A 414 -12.85 9.51 8.43
CA ILE A 414 -13.98 9.36 7.49
C ILE A 414 -13.92 7.97 6.87
N SER A 415 -14.93 7.14 7.11
CA SER A 415 -14.92 5.76 6.62
C SER A 415 -16.29 5.28 6.16
N ASN A 416 -16.61 5.55 4.90
CA ASN A 416 -17.95 5.36 4.36
C ASN A 416 -18.02 4.23 3.32
N ASN A 417 -19.16 3.55 3.28
CA ASN A 417 -19.47 2.51 2.29
C ASN A 417 -18.46 1.34 2.29
N ASN A 418 -17.89 0.99 3.45
CA ASN A 418 -16.99 -0.17 3.54
C ASN A 418 -17.79 -1.44 3.82
N ILE A 419 -17.36 -2.53 3.20
CA ILE A 419 -18.02 -3.84 3.27
C ILE A 419 -17.07 -4.86 3.90
N VAL A 420 -17.49 -5.53 4.96
CA VAL A 420 -16.74 -6.63 5.59
C VAL A 420 -17.54 -7.92 5.53
N LYS A 421 -16.92 -8.99 5.02
CA LYS A 421 -17.51 -10.32 4.87
C LYS A 421 -16.58 -11.42 5.38
N ASN A 422 -17.15 -12.45 6.03
CA ASN A 422 -16.45 -13.68 6.37
C ASN A 422 -15.23 -13.49 7.29
N GLN A 423 -15.36 -12.70 8.36
CA GLN A 423 -14.32 -12.59 9.36
C GLN A 423 -14.36 -13.79 10.32
N SER A 424 -13.20 -14.38 10.62
CA SER A 424 -13.14 -15.70 11.27
C SER A 424 -12.70 -15.72 12.73
N SER A 425 -12.27 -14.59 13.31
CA SER A 425 -11.90 -14.56 14.74
C SER A 425 -13.08 -14.22 15.64
N ALA A 426 -13.53 -15.22 16.38
CA ALA A 426 -14.57 -15.13 17.41
C ALA A 426 -14.33 -14.04 18.48
N ARG A 427 -13.06 -13.79 18.85
CA ARG A 427 -12.72 -12.91 19.97
C ARG A 427 -12.64 -11.43 19.62
N ASP A 428 -12.44 -11.12 18.35
CA ASP A 428 -12.23 -9.75 17.90
C ASP A 428 -13.55 -9.15 17.38
N PHE A 429 -13.58 -7.84 17.18
CA PHE A 429 -14.60 -7.19 16.38
C PHE A 429 -14.09 -7.01 14.95
N SER A 430 -15.00 -7.06 13.97
CA SER A 430 -14.63 -6.79 12.58
C SER A 430 -14.14 -5.35 12.39
N ILE A 431 -14.75 -4.42 13.13
CA ILE A 431 -14.42 -3.01 13.12
C ILE A 431 -14.15 -2.55 14.55
N GLU A 432 -13.02 -1.89 14.76
CA GLU A 432 -12.63 -1.31 16.06
C GLU A 432 -12.29 0.16 15.87
N LEU A 433 -13.06 1.04 16.52
CA LEU A 433 -12.76 2.46 16.63
C LEU A 433 -12.49 2.76 18.10
N LEU A 434 -11.22 3.02 18.44
CA LEU A 434 -10.79 3.22 19.83
C LEU A 434 -10.09 4.57 19.95
N HIS A 435 -10.58 5.48 20.79
CA HIS A 435 -10.05 6.85 20.90
C HIS A 435 -10.14 7.58 19.55
N VAL A 436 -11.35 7.68 19.00
CA VAL A 436 -11.60 8.32 17.70
C VAL A 436 -12.54 9.51 17.89
N ALA A 437 -12.03 10.70 17.63
CA ALA A 437 -12.81 11.94 17.71
C ALA A 437 -13.29 12.37 16.33
N ASP A 438 -14.49 12.94 16.28
CA ASP A 438 -15.10 13.50 15.06
C ASP A 438 -15.21 12.46 13.93
N ALA A 439 -15.62 11.23 14.27
CA ALA A 439 -15.80 10.16 13.30
C ALA A 439 -16.98 10.45 12.36
N ASP A 440 -16.88 10.04 11.10
CA ASP A 440 -17.99 9.96 10.15
C ASP A 440 -17.89 8.66 9.37
N CYS A 441 -18.61 7.63 9.83
CA CYS A 441 -18.44 6.27 9.34
C CYS A 441 -19.75 5.57 8.97
N ASP A 442 -19.73 4.80 7.88
CA ASP A 442 -20.80 3.90 7.42
C ASP A 442 -20.22 2.53 7.02
N PHE A 443 -20.71 1.48 7.68
CA PHE A 443 -20.21 0.13 7.53
C PHE A 443 -21.31 -0.90 7.26
N SER A 444 -21.03 -1.85 6.36
CA SER A 444 -21.82 -3.06 6.15
C SER A 444 -20.99 -4.29 6.51
N VAL A 445 -21.46 -5.09 7.46
CA VAL A 445 -20.74 -6.22 8.04
C VAL A 445 -21.61 -7.48 7.97
N SER A 446 -21.07 -8.59 7.46
CA SER A 446 -21.85 -9.84 7.39
C SER A 446 -21.03 -11.12 7.48
N GLN A 447 -21.66 -12.17 8.00
CA GLN A 447 -21.06 -13.51 8.15
C GLN A 447 -19.79 -13.47 9.01
N ILE A 448 -19.91 -13.00 10.24
CA ILE A 448 -18.78 -12.73 11.13
C ILE A 448 -18.85 -13.62 12.37
N GLU A 449 -17.74 -14.30 12.69
CA GLU A 449 -17.61 -15.11 13.90
C GLU A 449 -17.63 -14.26 15.18
N GLY A 450 -16.90 -13.14 15.17
CA GLY A 450 -16.81 -12.17 16.26
C GLY A 450 -17.88 -11.05 16.21
N GLY A 451 -17.64 -9.95 16.92
CA GLY A 451 -18.57 -8.81 16.94
C GLY A 451 -18.47 -7.97 15.65
N ALA A 452 -19.50 -7.16 15.36
CA ALA A 452 -19.51 -6.30 14.18
C ALA A 452 -18.68 -5.03 14.40
N ILE A 453 -18.97 -4.28 15.48
CA ILE A 453 -18.25 -3.04 15.81
C ILE A 453 -18.00 -2.87 17.32
N HIS A 454 -16.82 -2.35 17.66
CA HIS A 454 -16.49 -1.85 18.98
C HIS A 454 -16.10 -0.36 18.89
N LEU A 455 -16.82 0.47 19.65
CA LEU A 455 -16.53 1.88 19.85
C LEU A 455 -16.05 2.08 21.30
N ARG A 456 -14.90 2.71 21.49
CA ARG A 456 -14.40 3.08 22.81
C ARG A 456 -13.87 4.48 22.81
N ASP A 457 -14.33 5.33 23.72
CA ASP A 457 -13.87 6.72 23.83
C ASP A 457 -13.97 7.44 22.47
N CYS A 458 -15.15 7.37 21.87
CA CYS A 458 -15.45 7.90 20.56
C CYS A 458 -16.45 9.05 20.61
N SER A 459 -16.40 9.91 19.59
CA SER A 459 -17.42 10.91 19.25
C SER A 459 -17.66 10.96 17.74
N GLY A 460 -18.83 11.47 17.33
CA GLY A 460 -19.18 11.63 15.91
C GLY A 460 -20.32 10.72 15.43
N LYS A 461 -20.39 10.52 14.11
CA LYS A 461 -21.48 9.82 13.42
C LYS A 461 -21.08 8.41 13.02
N ILE A 462 -21.91 7.44 13.39
CA ILE A 462 -21.68 6.03 13.08
C ILE A 462 -22.94 5.41 12.49
N LYS A 463 -22.80 4.76 11.34
CA LYS A 463 -23.85 3.93 10.75
C LYS A 463 -23.33 2.51 10.56
N LEU A 464 -24.17 1.54 10.92
CA LEU A 464 -23.85 0.12 10.80
C LEU A 464 -25.03 -0.67 10.28
N LEU A 465 -24.78 -1.49 9.28
CA LEU A 465 -25.61 -2.63 8.91
C LEU A 465 -24.86 -3.93 9.20
N ALA A 466 -25.29 -4.67 10.21
CA ALA A 466 -24.71 -5.94 10.60
C ALA A 466 -25.72 -7.09 10.37
N ASN A 467 -25.29 -8.16 9.69
CA ASN A 467 -26.13 -9.33 9.40
C ASN A 467 -25.37 -10.64 9.58
N ASN A 468 -25.90 -11.59 10.36
CA ASN A 468 -25.21 -12.84 10.71
C ASN A 468 -23.84 -12.57 11.34
N VAL A 469 -23.86 -12.03 12.56
CA VAL A 469 -22.66 -11.62 13.29
C VAL A 469 -22.64 -12.22 14.69
N ALA A 470 -21.51 -12.14 15.38
CA ALA A 470 -21.30 -12.74 16.70
C ALA A 470 -21.70 -14.22 16.73
N ILE A 471 -21.46 -14.94 15.63
CA ILE A 471 -21.93 -16.31 15.41
C ILE A 471 -21.39 -17.25 16.50
N SER A 472 -20.14 -17.04 16.91
CA SER A 472 -19.47 -17.80 17.97
C SER A 472 -20.03 -17.57 19.38
N GLY A 473 -20.83 -16.52 19.58
CA GLY A 473 -21.40 -16.15 20.88
C GLY A 473 -20.39 -15.50 21.86
N PHE A 474 -19.16 -15.19 21.44
CA PHE A 474 -18.13 -14.62 22.32
C PHE A 474 -18.34 -13.12 22.59
N ASN A 475 -18.73 -12.33 21.58
CA ASN A 475 -18.99 -10.88 21.70
C ASN A 475 -20.48 -10.58 21.43
N ASN A 476 -20.98 -9.42 21.87
CA ASN A 476 -22.21 -8.88 21.31
C ASN A 476 -21.94 -8.32 19.91
N ALA A 477 -22.98 -8.13 19.10
CA ALA A 477 -22.79 -7.59 17.74
C ALA A 477 -22.22 -6.16 17.79
N VAL A 478 -22.73 -5.32 18.70
CA VAL A 478 -22.24 -3.96 18.92
C VAL A 478 -21.77 -3.80 20.36
N PHE A 479 -20.62 -3.16 20.55
CA PHE A 479 -20.14 -2.72 21.84
C PHE A 479 -19.76 -1.23 21.78
N ILE A 480 -20.36 -0.40 22.63
CA ILE A 480 -20.01 1.01 22.81
C ILE A 480 -19.58 1.21 24.26
N GLU A 481 -18.41 1.78 24.49
CA GLU A 481 -17.98 2.14 25.83
C GLU A 481 -17.33 3.53 25.93
N LYS A 482 -17.51 4.18 27.08
CA LYS A 482 -16.86 5.45 27.45
C LYS A 482 -16.99 6.56 26.39
N SER A 483 -18.07 6.56 25.62
CA SER A 483 -18.22 7.41 24.45
C SER A 483 -19.13 8.61 24.74
N HIS A 484 -18.94 9.70 24.00
CA HIS A 484 -19.68 10.95 24.18
C HIS A 484 -20.01 11.59 22.84
N ASP A 485 -21.11 12.34 22.77
CA ASP A 485 -21.54 13.04 21.54
C ASP A 485 -21.60 12.11 20.30
N VAL A 486 -21.94 10.83 20.52
CA VAL A 486 -22.10 9.84 19.45
C VAL A 486 -23.52 9.92 18.89
N VAL A 487 -23.62 9.99 17.56
CA VAL A 487 -24.87 9.85 16.82
C VAL A 487 -24.80 8.55 16.02
N ALA A 488 -25.53 7.52 16.47
CA ALA A 488 -25.45 6.19 15.86
C ALA A 488 -26.78 5.73 15.26
N ASP A 489 -26.74 5.16 14.04
CA ASP A 489 -27.83 4.38 13.46
C ASP A 489 -27.37 2.95 13.17
N LEU A 490 -27.86 2.01 13.97
CA LEU A 490 -27.36 0.65 14.06
C LEU A 490 -28.47 -0.32 13.64
N THR A 491 -28.21 -1.15 12.63
CA THR A 491 -29.09 -2.26 12.28
C THR A 491 -28.34 -3.57 12.51
N VAL A 492 -28.89 -4.45 13.34
CA VAL A 492 -28.34 -5.76 13.67
C VAL A 492 -29.38 -6.83 13.37
N ASN A 493 -29.06 -7.73 12.46
CA ASN A 493 -29.90 -8.87 12.11
C ASN A 493 -29.15 -10.18 12.38
N ASN A 494 -29.81 -11.11 13.07
CA ASN A 494 -29.27 -12.43 13.40
C ASN A 494 -27.92 -12.37 14.14
N SER A 495 -27.95 -11.98 15.42
CA SER A 495 -26.78 -12.02 16.31
C SER A 495 -26.72 -13.34 17.07
N GLY A 496 -25.56 -14.00 17.06
CA GLY A 496 -25.33 -15.23 17.85
C GLY A 496 -25.22 -15.00 19.36
N ARG A 497 -25.11 -13.74 19.82
CA ARG A 497 -25.19 -13.31 21.23
C ARG A 497 -26.24 -12.19 21.36
N GLY A 498 -25.92 -11.08 22.03
CA GLY A 498 -26.80 -9.91 22.09
C GLY A 498 -26.63 -8.96 20.89
N GLY A 499 -27.60 -8.05 20.74
CA GLY A 499 -27.58 -7.03 19.69
C GLY A 499 -26.59 -5.92 20.03
N GLY A 500 -26.89 -5.12 21.05
CA GLY A 500 -26.02 -4.04 21.52
C GLY A 500 -25.71 -4.12 23.01
N TYR A 501 -24.47 -3.75 23.36
CA TYR A 501 -24.05 -3.51 24.74
C TYR A 501 -23.38 -2.14 24.82
N ILE A 502 -23.93 -1.26 25.67
CA ILE A 502 -23.47 0.10 25.86
C ILE A 502 -23.09 0.26 27.32
N ASP A 503 -21.85 0.68 27.58
CA ASP A 503 -21.35 0.95 28.92
C ASP A 503 -20.67 2.31 28.99
N THR A 504 -21.28 3.25 29.72
CA THR A 504 -20.80 4.64 29.83
C THR A 504 -20.97 5.39 28.52
N LEU A 505 -22.06 6.16 28.45
CA LEU A 505 -22.43 6.95 27.29
C LEU A 505 -22.93 8.33 27.76
N SER A 506 -22.49 9.42 27.14
CA SER A 506 -22.98 10.76 27.48
C SER A 506 -23.37 11.59 26.27
N SER A 507 -24.38 12.45 26.43
CA SER A 507 -24.79 13.44 25.42
C SER A 507 -25.03 12.88 24.02
N SER A 508 -25.43 11.60 23.93
CA SER A 508 -25.44 10.84 22.68
C SER A 508 -26.86 10.53 22.19
N SER A 509 -26.99 10.22 20.90
CA SER A 509 -28.23 9.80 20.26
C SER A 509 -28.02 8.46 19.56
N ILE A 510 -28.59 7.39 20.11
CA ILE A 510 -28.43 6.02 19.59
C ILE A 510 -29.78 5.52 19.04
N SER A 511 -29.81 5.14 17.76
CA SER A 511 -30.88 4.39 17.13
C SER A 511 -30.40 2.97 16.87
N ILE A 512 -31.13 1.96 17.35
CA ILE A 512 -30.83 0.55 17.08
C ILE A 512 -32.06 -0.22 16.61
N LYS A 513 -31.93 -0.94 15.50
CA LYS A 513 -32.89 -1.93 15.01
C LYS A 513 -32.27 -3.30 15.17
N SER A 514 -32.80 -4.11 16.06
CA SER A 514 -32.27 -5.43 16.39
C SER A 514 -33.30 -6.51 16.07
N SER A 515 -32.92 -7.49 15.25
CA SER A 515 -33.77 -8.62 14.90
C SER A 515 -33.07 -9.97 15.07
N MET A 516 -33.82 -10.99 15.49
CA MET A 516 -33.35 -12.38 15.61
C MET A 516 -32.09 -12.53 16.50
N THR A 517 -32.07 -11.91 17.67
CA THR A 517 -30.91 -11.97 18.59
C THR A 517 -31.02 -13.12 19.58
N LYS A 518 -29.94 -13.89 19.76
CA LYS A 518 -29.93 -15.02 20.72
C LYS A 518 -29.83 -14.59 22.20
N GLY A 519 -29.30 -13.39 22.45
CA GLY A 519 -29.13 -12.78 23.76
C GLY A 519 -30.08 -11.59 23.97
N VAL A 520 -29.73 -10.70 24.91
CA VAL A 520 -30.45 -9.44 25.13
C VAL A 520 -30.28 -8.55 23.89
N ALA A 521 -31.36 -7.95 23.38
CA ALA A 521 -31.27 -7.16 22.16
C ALA A 521 -30.51 -5.85 22.37
N LEU A 522 -30.71 -5.16 23.50
CA LEU A 522 -29.93 -3.99 23.90
C LEU A 522 -29.71 -3.92 25.42
N GLN A 523 -28.46 -3.77 25.84
CA GLN A 523 -28.08 -3.44 27.21
C GLN A 523 -27.46 -2.04 27.25
N VAL A 524 -27.93 -1.20 28.18
CA VAL A 524 -27.40 0.15 28.40
C VAL A 524 -27.11 0.37 29.87
N LEU A 525 -25.84 0.65 30.15
CA LEU A 525 -25.31 0.91 31.47
C LEU A 525 -24.68 2.31 31.50
N ASN A 526 -24.80 3.01 32.64
CA ASN A 526 -24.06 4.25 32.89
C ASN A 526 -24.31 5.36 31.85
N ALA A 527 -25.51 5.42 31.26
CA ALA A 527 -25.85 6.42 30.26
C ALA A 527 -26.35 7.73 30.89
N THR A 528 -25.84 8.87 30.43
CA THR A 528 -26.20 10.21 30.94
C THR A 528 -26.65 11.13 29.81
N SER A 529 -27.73 11.91 30.02
CA SER A 529 -28.17 12.98 29.11
C SER A 529 -28.31 12.52 27.64
N SER A 530 -28.78 11.30 27.42
CA SER A 530 -28.75 10.64 26.10
C SER A 530 -30.13 10.23 25.62
N LYS A 531 -30.30 10.15 24.30
CA LYS A 531 -31.52 9.70 23.62
C LYS A 531 -31.27 8.33 23.00
N ILE A 532 -32.15 7.37 23.26
CA ILE A 532 -32.03 6.00 22.81
C ILE A 532 -33.34 5.60 22.15
N SER A 533 -33.29 5.18 20.90
CA SER A 533 -34.41 4.59 20.18
C SER A 533 -34.07 3.15 19.81
N ALA A 534 -34.95 2.21 20.14
CA ALA A 534 -34.73 0.80 19.92
C ALA A 534 -35.96 0.15 19.30
N VAL A 535 -35.77 -0.50 18.16
CA VAL A 535 -36.77 -1.40 17.55
C VAL A 535 -36.25 -2.82 17.69
N VAL A 536 -36.95 -3.65 18.44
CA VAL A 536 -36.55 -5.03 18.74
C VAL A 536 -37.58 -6.00 18.17
N ARG A 537 -37.11 -7.00 17.44
CA ARG A 537 -37.92 -8.08 16.85
C ARG A 537 -37.28 -9.43 17.13
N ASP A 538 -38.07 -10.41 17.57
CA ASP A 538 -37.64 -11.82 17.67
C ASP A 538 -36.35 -12.05 18.50
N SER A 539 -36.14 -11.30 19.59
CA SER A 539 -35.06 -11.56 20.55
C SER A 539 -35.37 -12.79 21.40
N LEU A 540 -34.39 -13.62 21.75
CA LEU A 540 -34.58 -14.79 22.62
C LEU A 540 -34.60 -14.43 24.11
N LEU A 541 -33.76 -13.49 24.56
CA LEU A 541 -33.77 -12.93 25.92
C LEU A 541 -34.39 -11.53 25.92
N ASP A 542 -34.44 -10.89 27.11
CA ASP A 542 -34.94 -9.52 27.34
C ASP A 542 -34.72 -8.58 26.15
N GLY A 543 -35.72 -7.75 25.87
CA GLY A 543 -35.63 -6.77 24.79
C GLY A 543 -34.57 -5.72 25.12
N ILE A 544 -34.86 -4.89 26.12
CA ILE A 544 -34.01 -3.77 26.51
C ILE A 544 -33.75 -3.80 28.02
N PHE A 545 -32.49 -3.60 28.39
CA PHE A 545 -32.03 -3.53 29.76
C PHE A 545 -31.38 -2.16 30.03
N LEU A 546 -31.88 -1.43 31.04
CA LEU A 546 -31.35 -0.14 31.48
C LEU A 546 -30.87 -0.21 32.94
N LYS A 547 -29.67 0.30 33.21
CA LYS A 547 -29.10 0.37 34.56
C LYS A 547 -28.15 1.55 34.73
N ASP A 548 -28.09 2.09 35.94
CA ASP A 548 -27.18 3.17 36.38
C ASP A 548 -27.24 4.42 35.49
N PHE A 549 -28.43 4.78 34.99
CA PHE A 549 -28.62 5.90 34.06
C PHE A 549 -28.89 7.25 34.77
N LYS A 550 -28.75 8.35 34.02
CA LYS A 550 -29.15 9.70 34.44
C LYS A 550 -29.73 10.52 33.28
N ASN A 551 -30.94 11.07 33.43
CA ASN A 551 -31.55 11.99 32.44
C ASN A 551 -31.57 11.42 31.00
N ILE A 552 -32.16 10.24 30.80
CA ILE A 552 -32.22 9.58 29.49
C ILE A 552 -33.64 9.59 28.91
N THR A 553 -33.74 9.58 27.58
CA THR A 553 -35.00 9.31 26.88
C THR A 553 -34.91 7.99 26.14
N LEU A 554 -35.85 7.09 26.36
CA LEU A 554 -35.96 5.80 25.68
C LEU A 554 -37.24 5.77 24.84
N LYS A 555 -37.10 5.47 23.54
CA LYS A 555 -38.21 5.09 22.66
C LYS A 555 -38.04 3.63 22.23
N ALA A 556 -38.94 2.75 22.66
CA ALA A 556 -38.85 1.32 22.48
C ALA A 556 -40.06 0.75 21.73
N ASP A 557 -39.82 0.00 20.65
CA ASP A 557 -40.83 -0.81 19.96
C ASP A 557 -40.36 -2.27 19.95
N VAL A 558 -40.92 -3.10 20.83
CA VAL A 558 -40.51 -4.49 21.04
C VAL A 558 -41.62 -5.42 20.57
N LYS A 559 -41.33 -6.28 19.59
CA LYS A 559 -42.31 -7.27 19.10
C LYS A 559 -41.74 -8.67 19.04
N ASN A 560 -42.61 -9.65 19.21
CA ASN A 560 -42.32 -11.09 19.03
C ASN A 560 -41.11 -11.65 19.79
N SER A 561 -40.64 -10.97 20.83
CA SER A 561 -39.38 -11.29 21.51
C SER A 561 -39.63 -12.07 22.80
N GLY A 562 -38.90 -13.15 23.05
CA GLY A 562 -38.98 -14.01 24.25
C GLY A 562 -39.94 -15.19 24.11
N LYS A 563 -40.57 -15.40 22.94
CA LYS A 563 -41.61 -16.42 22.70
C LYS A 563 -41.19 -17.88 23.00
N ASN A 564 -39.90 -18.18 22.97
CA ASN A 564 -39.37 -19.55 23.09
C ASN A 564 -38.56 -19.79 24.36
N GLN A 565 -38.52 -18.85 25.32
CA GLN A 565 -37.73 -19.01 26.54
C GLN A 565 -38.55 -19.53 27.72
N LYS A 566 -37.99 -20.52 28.44
CA LYS A 566 -38.48 -20.94 29.75
C LYS A 566 -37.85 -20.03 30.82
N GLY A 567 -38.56 -19.01 31.29
CA GLY A 567 -38.03 -18.12 32.33
C GLY A 567 -38.69 -16.74 32.38
N LYS A 568 -38.08 -15.83 33.13
CA LYS A 568 -38.51 -14.44 33.20
C LYS A 568 -38.00 -13.67 31.98
N TYR A 569 -38.90 -13.03 31.26
CA TYR A 569 -38.59 -12.11 30.16
C TYR A 569 -39.30 -10.78 30.40
N ASN A 570 -38.60 -9.69 30.13
CA ASN A 570 -39.15 -8.33 30.08
C ASN A 570 -38.88 -7.69 28.72
N ALA A 571 -39.89 -7.00 28.15
CA ALA A 571 -39.66 -6.23 26.92
C ALA A 571 -38.72 -5.04 27.20
N VAL A 572 -38.96 -4.31 28.29
CA VAL A 572 -38.04 -3.32 28.86
C VAL A 572 -37.86 -3.56 30.36
N ALA A 573 -36.62 -3.60 30.84
CA ALA A 573 -36.28 -3.70 32.25
C ALA A 573 -35.39 -2.53 32.71
N VAL A 574 -35.83 -1.83 33.76
CA VAL A 574 -35.22 -0.62 34.32
C VAL A 574 -34.78 -0.91 35.75
N PHE A 575 -33.48 -1.06 36.01
CA PHE A 575 -32.99 -1.57 37.30
C PHE A 575 -32.47 -0.49 38.27
N SER A 576 -31.82 0.55 37.79
CA SER A 576 -31.28 1.62 38.65
C SER A 576 -31.02 2.86 37.82
N GLY A 577 -31.10 4.04 38.46
CA GLY A 577 -30.84 5.32 37.80
C GLY A 577 -31.84 6.41 38.22
N ASN A 578 -31.70 7.58 37.61
CA ASN A 578 -32.54 8.74 37.90
C ASN A 578 -32.92 9.49 36.62
N GLY A 579 -34.22 9.76 36.44
CA GLY A 579 -34.71 10.61 35.34
C GLY A 579 -34.69 9.90 34.00
N VAL A 580 -35.61 8.97 33.77
CA VAL A 580 -35.82 8.35 32.45
C VAL A 580 -37.21 8.66 31.94
N LYS A 581 -37.32 9.07 30.66
CA LYS A 581 -38.60 9.20 29.96
C LYS A 581 -38.74 8.05 28.97
N ILE A 582 -39.80 7.25 29.08
CA ILE A 582 -40.00 6.03 28.30
C ILE A 582 -41.26 6.16 27.43
N ASP A 583 -41.08 5.97 26.12
CA ASP A 583 -42.14 5.72 25.13
C ASP A 583 -42.03 4.25 24.69
N LEU A 584 -43.00 3.41 25.04
CA LEU A 584 -42.96 1.96 24.84
C LEU A 584 -44.20 1.45 24.09
N SER A 585 -43.94 0.69 23.01
CA SER A 585 -44.91 -0.15 22.32
C SER A 585 -44.46 -1.61 22.37
N SER A 586 -45.37 -2.53 22.72
CA SER A 586 -45.08 -3.95 22.91
C SER A 586 -46.28 -4.84 22.53
N ASP A 587 -46.08 -5.97 21.84
CA ASP A 587 -47.13 -6.94 21.47
C ASP A 587 -47.08 -8.25 22.25
N SER A 588 -46.63 -8.16 23.50
CA SER A 588 -46.04 -9.28 24.19
C SER A 588 -47.11 -10.32 24.70
N GLY A 589 -47.37 -11.36 23.89
CA GLY A 589 -48.31 -12.45 24.18
C GLY A 589 -47.97 -13.52 25.24
N ASN A 590 -46.80 -13.53 25.92
CA ASN A 590 -46.48 -14.56 26.94
C ASN A 590 -45.36 -14.20 27.98
N TYR A 591 -45.46 -13.06 28.66
CA TYR A 591 -44.34 -12.47 29.44
C TYR A 591 -44.71 -12.03 30.86
N LEU A 592 -43.70 -11.83 31.73
CA LEU A 592 -43.94 -11.31 33.09
C LEU A 592 -44.33 -9.83 33.05
N TYR A 593 -43.57 -8.98 32.35
CA TYR A 593 -43.85 -7.54 32.22
C TYR A 593 -43.45 -7.01 30.84
N ASP A 594 -44.28 -6.14 30.27
CA ASP A 594 -43.87 -5.26 29.17
C ASP A 594 -42.84 -4.23 29.67
N LEU A 595 -43.07 -3.70 30.87
CA LEU A 595 -42.16 -2.79 31.54
C LEU A 595 -41.92 -3.25 32.98
N PHE A 596 -40.68 -3.64 33.28
CA PHE A 596 -40.20 -3.89 34.63
C PHE A 596 -39.41 -2.67 35.16
N VAL A 597 -39.76 -2.19 36.36
CA VAL A 597 -39.03 -1.12 37.05
C VAL A 597 -38.68 -1.57 38.47
N ASP A 598 -37.39 -1.58 38.80
CA ASP A 598 -36.91 -1.84 40.15
C ASP A 598 -37.03 -0.56 41.02
N LYS A 599 -37.22 -0.75 42.33
CA LYS A 599 -37.30 0.34 43.32
C LYS A 599 -36.09 1.27 43.35
N SER A 600 -34.95 0.82 42.82
CA SER A 600 -33.70 1.60 42.77
C SER A 600 -33.67 2.59 41.60
N ALA A 601 -34.63 2.51 40.67
CA ALA A 601 -34.84 3.51 39.64
C ALA A 601 -35.81 4.61 40.12
N THR A 602 -35.44 5.87 39.94
CA THR A 602 -36.21 7.03 40.42
C THR A 602 -36.52 7.99 39.28
N GLN A 603 -37.61 8.77 39.40
CA GLN A 603 -38.06 9.72 38.37
C GLN A 603 -38.22 9.03 36.99
N VAL A 604 -38.96 7.92 36.98
CA VAL A 604 -39.31 7.18 35.77
C VAL A 604 -40.61 7.77 35.23
N GLU A 605 -40.56 8.46 34.10
CA GLU A 605 -41.74 8.97 33.40
C GLU A 605 -42.05 8.04 32.23
N VAL A 606 -43.33 7.72 32.02
CA VAL A 606 -43.76 6.79 30.97
C VAL A 606 -44.96 7.44 30.24
N ALA A 607 -44.96 7.46 28.90
CA ALA A 607 -45.96 8.21 28.10
C ALA A 607 -47.39 7.64 28.16
N ASP A 608 -48.44 8.48 28.14
CA ASP A 608 -49.86 8.14 28.42
C ASP A 608 -50.50 6.93 27.65
N SER A 609 -49.89 6.42 26.58
CA SER A 609 -50.38 5.28 25.79
C SER A 609 -50.31 3.90 26.50
N LEU A 610 -50.02 3.87 27.80
CA LEU A 610 -49.63 2.68 28.58
C LEU A 610 -50.75 1.97 29.34
N SER A 611 -51.99 2.45 29.32
CA SER A 611 -53.10 1.83 30.08
C SER A 611 -53.37 0.36 29.69
N VAL A 612 -52.64 -0.18 28.70
CA VAL A 612 -52.77 -1.53 28.14
C VAL A 612 -51.52 -2.41 28.45
N LEU A 613 -50.44 -1.87 29.01
CA LEU A 613 -49.20 -2.62 29.27
C LEU A 613 -49.22 -3.37 30.61
N LYS A 614 -48.59 -4.55 30.66
CA LYS A 614 -48.30 -5.26 31.92
C LYS A 614 -47.06 -4.68 32.58
N THR A 615 -47.21 -4.06 33.74
CA THR A 615 -46.08 -3.47 34.47
C THR A 615 -46.11 -3.78 35.97
N ASN A 616 -44.94 -3.87 36.61
CA ASN A 616 -44.82 -3.87 38.07
C ASN A 616 -44.66 -2.45 38.64
N TYR A 617 -44.66 -1.44 37.76
CA TYR A 617 -44.58 -0.03 38.09
C TYR A 617 -45.97 0.48 38.46
N SER A 618 -46.10 1.19 39.59
CA SER A 618 -47.40 1.47 40.19
C SER A 618 -48.15 2.62 39.47
N ASP A 619 -49.47 2.52 39.37
CA ASP A 619 -50.34 3.55 38.76
C ASP A 619 -50.24 4.93 39.46
N ALA A 620 -49.81 4.97 40.72
CA ALA A 620 -49.63 6.22 41.48
C ALA A 620 -48.47 7.07 40.96
N ASP A 621 -47.52 6.47 40.23
CA ASP A 621 -46.38 7.14 39.61
C ASP A 621 -46.66 7.53 38.14
N LEU A 622 -47.69 6.95 37.49
CA LEU A 622 -48.08 7.23 36.09
C LEU A 622 -48.80 8.58 35.91
N ARG A 623 -49.34 9.16 36.98
CA ARG A 623 -49.99 10.49 36.95
C ARG A 623 -49.12 11.42 37.76
N GLY A 624 -48.15 12.05 37.10
CA GLY A 624 -47.19 12.96 37.72
C GLY A 624 -47.85 13.91 38.72
N LYS A 625 -47.22 14.06 39.88
CA LYS A 625 -47.41 15.26 40.70
C LYS A 625 -46.60 16.40 40.12
#